data_AF-A0A9Q9XH59-F1
#
_entry.id   AF-A0A9Q9XH59-F1
#
_cell.length_a   1.000
_cell.length_b   1.000
_cell.length_c   1.000
_cell.angle_alpha   90.00
_cell.angle_beta   90.00
_cell.angle_gamma   90.00
#
_symmetry.space_group_name_H-M   'P 1'
#
loop_
_entity.id
_entity.type
_entity.pdbx_description
1 polymer ?
#
loop_
_entity_poly.entity_id
_entity_poly.type
_entity_poly.pdbx_seq_one_letter_code
_entity_poly.pdbx_strand_id
1 'polypeptide(L)'
;MLSSAPHARGFIHDSKPRPEAVRVTDLSRVLQLLREPLSVVSSSLKERQVFILKKVVKQCQHGFLLRDLAVIFKIMNVCAERVSDHPEYGRILCDLLQICRLPFLKEKSSDEMKYAAVVTDCVSQMGFLMRIPLPEVRRQICSSVIAFYSRDKHRHSSDGLSPARLDYRALMLERSGVSETLVMSLALTEEQHSVKLCLLQTLQILSRTSVNCKLMLRAQAAQKICFHMSEGDPSGELLFRSSEILWNLLENGSRQEVTSQLSSSDCIASLRDAFLHLLLKGFRHHERQLRNDLLLLLSLIAEKPGAPLIESGFLKHLTPFLTFPELKSHNPLVRNLKLTFNQEDFEMKKLLLNIMVVLSRDLSALQLFREGRVMLALMLLVKPSPSAVCRWTSRQQEELQLQALSTLSTLAPLMLDEYISCQANTCLLLLQDDTFSGRGHGFHGSGGGRKAQLRGCMRALRSVTSLEHKPLQQDLCDQGVIGQLLGVLRWFLGRPQDEDAVALEIQTDCLFLLSLLCEGDVHRKELFGRDGVEVLIQYLSLDAALVFSGLGHNKLLLSTVDCLWSCVVGCFGMESAAAAAAAEPQTHADAARVRAAGAV
;
A
#
# COMPACT_ATOMS: atom_id res chain seq x y z
N MET A 1 -24.86 40.18 38.29
CA MET A 1 -24.94 40.71 39.67
C MET A 1 -24.01 41.90 39.77
N LEU A 2 -24.62 43.07 39.98
CA LEU A 2 -23.95 44.34 40.22
C LEU A 2 -23.33 44.36 41.61
N SER A 3 -22.14 44.94 41.74
CA SER A 3 -21.62 45.53 42.98
C SER A 3 -20.59 46.59 42.62
N SER A 4 -20.64 47.69 43.36
CA SER A 4 -20.21 49.04 43.02
C SER A 4 -19.13 49.57 43.99
N ALA A 5 -18.11 50.25 43.43
CA ALA A 5 -17.37 51.42 43.97
C ALA A 5 -16.47 51.21 45.23
N PRO A 6 -15.43 52.05 45.52
CA PRO A 6 -15.35 53.49 45.25
C PRO A 6 -13.99 54.10 44.79
N HIS A 7 -14.07 55.41 44.53
CA HIS A 7 -13.09 56.37 43.98
C HIS A 7 -11.82 56.65 44.80
N ALA A 8 -10.74 57.07 44.12
CA ALA A 8 -9.83 58.12 44.61
C ALA A 8 -9.07 58.81 43.45
N ARG A 9 -8.82 60.11 43.64
CA ARG A 9 -8.33 61.12 42.70
C ARG A 9 -6.81 61.08 42.44
N GLY A 10 -6.45 61.44 41.20
CA GLY A 10 -5.44 62.45 40.85
C GLY A 10 -3.99 62.27 41.29
N PHE A 11 -3.11 61.97 40.32
CA PHE A 11 -1.77 62.54 40.25
C PHE A 11 -1.45 62.88 38.79
N ILE A 12 -1.34 64.17 38.51
CA ILE A 12 -0.63 64.71 37.36
C ILE A 12 0.84 64.38 37.60
N HIS A 13 1.45 63.58 36.73
CA HIS A 13 2.91 63.48 36.66
C HIS A 13 3.34 63.52 35.20
N ASP A 14 4.11 64.57 34.93
CA ASP A 14 4.99 64.83 33.80
C ASP A 14 4.99 63.82 32.64
N SER A 15 4.63 64.37 31.48
CA SER A 15 5.02 63.86 30.17
C SER A 15 6.54 63.69 30.08
N LYS A 16 7.03 62.51 30.47
CA LYS A 16 8.34 62.04 30.01
C LYS A 16 8.25 61.79 28.50
N PRO A 17 9.26 62.22 27.71
CA PRO A 17 9.31 61.87 26.31
C PRO A 17 9.31 60.35 26.19
N ARG A 18 8.45 59.83 25.30
CA ARG A 18 8.52 58.44 24.84
C ARG A 18 9.98 58.17 24.46
N PRO A 19 10.63 57.10 24.96
CA PRO A 19 11.91 56.71 24.41
C PRO A 19 11.68 56.40 22.94
N GLU A 20 12.42 57.11 22.09
CA GLU A 20 12.34 57.04 20.63
C GLU A 20 12.26 55.58 20.18
N ALA A 21 11.19 55.26 19.47
CA ALA A 21 11.09 54.00 18.75
C ALA A 21 12.34 53.84 17.89
N VAL A 22 13.06 52.74 18.13
CA VAL A 22 14.30 52.35 17.44
C VAL A 22 14.11 52.57 15.93
N ARG A 23 14.86 53.53 15.37
CA ARG A 23 14.77 53.89 13.95
C ARG A 23 14.94 52.64 13.08
N VAL A 24 13.85 52.26 12.42
CA VAL A 24 13.81 51.25 11.36
C VAL A 24 14.91 51.62 10.36
N THR A 25 15.88 50.72 10.15
CA THR A 25 16.78 50.92 9.02
C THR A 25 15.90 50.83 7.78
N ASP A 26 15.75 51.92 7.03
CA ASP A 26 14.90 51.94 5.84
C ASP A 26 15.40 50.86 4.86
N LEU A 27 14.66 49.75 4.79
CA LEU A 27 15.02 48.58 3.99
C LEU A 27 15.15 48.94 2.50
N SER A 28 14.44 49.96 2.04
CA SER A 28 14.55 50.48 0.67
C SER A 28 15.91 51.13 0.44
N ARG A 29 16.42 51.88 1.41
CA ARG A 29 17.77 52.47 1.37
C ARG A 29 18.86 51.41 1.48
N VAL A 30 18.64 50.36 2.28
CA VAL A 30 19.56 49.21 2.32
C VAL A 30 19.63 48.55 0.95
N LEU A 31 18.49 48.30 0.31
CA LEU A 31 18.45 47.69 -1.02
C LEU A 31 19.12 48.58 -2.09
N GLN A 32 18.97 49.91 -2.02
CA GLN A 32 19.68 50.83 -2.91
C GLN A 32 21.20 50.72 -2.76
N LEU A 33 21.71 50.71 -1.52
CA LEU A 33 23.14 50.55 -1.25
C LEU A 33 23.68 49.20 -1.76
N LEU A 34 22.87 48.14 -1.71
CA LEU A 34 23.25 46.82 -2.20
C LEU A 34 23.22 46.70 -3.72
N ARG A 35 22.62 47.65 -4.45
CA ARG A 35 22.66 47.67 -5.92
C ARG A 35 23.91 48.33 -6.47
N GLU A 36 24.69 49.02 -5.64
CA GLU A 36 25.94 49.63 -6.05
C GLU A 36 26.95 48.53 -6.44
N PRO A 37 27.54 48.58 -7.66
CA PRO A 37 28.45 47.56 -8.17
C PRO A 37 29.76 47.55 -7.38
N LEU A 38 30.21 46.36 -7.00
CA LEU A 38 31.45 46.16 -6.25
C LEU A 38 32.72 46.25 -7.12
N SER A 39 32.57 46.38 -8.44
CA SER A 39 33.68 46.32 -9.41
C SER A 39 34.53 47.61 -9.50
N VAL A 40 34.19 48.69 -8.79
CA VAL A 40 34.87 50.00 -8.94
C VAL A 40 35.25 50.67 -7.60
N VAL A 41 34.78 50.17 -6.44
CA VAL A 41 35.03 50.84 -5.14
C VAL A 41 35.49 49.85 -4.08
N SER A 42 36.50 50.30 -3.32
CA SER A 42 37.35 49.59 -2.36
C SER A 42 36.63 48.69 -1.35
N SER A 43 37.42 47.81 -0.73
CA SER A 43 37.07 46.94 0.41
C SER A 43 36.13 47.57 1.45
N SER A 44 36.18 48.90 1.63
CA SER A 44 35.31 49.66 2.54
C SER A 44 33.83 49.63 2.17
N LEU A 45 33.45 49.58 0.89
CA LEU A 45 32.04 49.51 0.48
C LEU A 45 31.44 48.14 0.82
N LYS A 46 32.22 47.06 0.60
CA LYS A 46 31.83 45.70 0.98
C LYS A 46 31.61 45.58 2.48
N GLU A 47 32.57 46.08 3.28
CA GLU A 47 32.47 46.08 4.75
C GLU A 47 31.24 46.86 5.23
N ARG A 48 30.95 48.02 4.60
CA ARG A 48 29.77 48.82 4.89
C ARG A 48 28.46 48.08 4.56
N GLN A 49 28.39 47.41 3.41
CA GLN A 49 27.23 46.60 3.03
C GLN A 49 27.01 45.44 4.00
N VAL A 50 28.06 44.68 4.33
CA VAL A 50 28.02 43.59 5.32
C VAL A 50 27.59 44.10 6.71
N PHE A 51 28.12 45.24 7.16
CA PHE A 51 27.76 45.84 8.44
C PHE A 51 26.27 46.22 8.51
N ILE A 52 25.74 46.84 7.46
CA ILE A 52 24.33 47.23 7.40
C ILE A 52 23.43 45.99 7.35
N LEU A 53 23.81 44.96 6.59
CA LEU A 53 23.07 43.69 6.55
C LEU A 53 23.02 43.00 7.92
N LYS A 54 24.13 42.98 8.68
CA LYS A 54 24.15 42.48 10.06
C LYS A 54 23.21 43.29 10.96
N LYS A 55 23.10 44.61 10.74
CA LYS A 55 22.13 45.45 11.46
C LYS A 55 20.69 45.08 11.13
N VAL A 56 20.38 44.79 9.86
CA VAL A 56 19.06 44.30 9.43
C VAL A 56 18.72 42.98 10.12
N VAL A 57 19.64 42.00 10.11
CA VAL A 57 19.47 40.72 10.81
C VAL A 57 19.15 40.94 12.30
N LYS A 58 19.91 41.79 12.98
CA LYS A 58 19.69 42.10 14.40
C LYS A 58 18.33 42.76 14.67
N GLN A 59 17.89 43.65 13.78
CA GLN A 59 16.60 44.33 13.92
C GLN A 59 15.42 43.38 13.69
N CYS A 60 15.56 42.45 12.75
CA CYS A 60 14.53 41.48 12.41
C CYS A 60 14.58 40.18 13.22
N GLN A 61 15.40 40.11 14.28
CA GLN A 61 15.64 38.87 15.04
C GLN A 61 14.36 38.23 15.63
N HIS A 62 13.27 38.99 15.78
CA HIS A 62 11.99 38.53 16.31
C HIS A 62 10.97 38.13 15.22
N GLY A 63 11.34 38.20 13.94
CA GLY A 63 10.48 37.86 12.81
C GLY A 63 10.36 38.99 11.79
N PHE A 64 9.84 38.66 10.61
CA PHE A 64 9.63 39.60 9.52
C PHE A 64 8.18 40.09 9.47
N LEU A 65 7.97 41.40 9.30
CA LEU A 65 6.66 41.97 9.03
C LEU A 65 6.19 41.59 7.62
N LEU A 66 4.92 41.21 7.48
CA LEU A 66 4.33 40.83 6.19
C LEU A 66 4.53 41.91 5.10
N ARG A 67 4.45 43.20 5.46
CA ARG A 67 4.62 44.32 4.53
C ARG A 67 6.05 44.46 3.98
N ASP A 68 7.05 43.98 4.73
CA ASP A 68 8.47 44.16 4.42
C ASP A 68 9.07 42.96 3.68
N LEU A 69 8.35 41.83 3.63
CA LEU A 69 8.83 40.56 3.04
C LEU A 69 9.36 40.73 1.61
N ALA A 70 8.65 41.46 0.75
CA ALA A 70 9.07 41.69 -0.62
C ALA A 70 10.45 42.36 -0.71
N VAL A 71 10.78 43.28 0.20
CA VAL A 71 12.07 43.97 0.23
C VAL A 71 13.14 43.08 0.84
N ILE A 72 12.82 42.36 1.91
CA ILE A 72 13.74 41.41 2.56
C ILE A 72 14.18 40.31 1.59
N PHE A 73 13.26 39.73 0.83
CA PHE A 73 13.59 38.70 -0.14
C PHE A 73 14.40 39.24 -1.33
N LYS A 74 14.18 40.50 -1.74
CA LYS A 74 15.09 41.17 -2.69
C LYS A 74 16.49 41.31 -2.13
N ILE A 75 16.65 41.66 -0.84
CA ILE A 75 17.95 41.70 -0.17
C ILE A 75 18.60 40.30 -0.16
N MET A 76 17.84 39.26 0.16
CA MET A 76 18.32 37.87 0.14
C MET A 76 18.80 37.43 -1.25
N ASN A 77 18.08 37.80 -2.31
CA ASN A 77 18.50 37.49 -3.69
C ASN A 77 19.81 38.20 -4.06
N VAL A 78 20.01 39.47 -3.66
CA VAL A 78 21.29 40.15 -3.87
C VAL A 78 22.42 39.47 -3.07
N CYS A 79 22.16 39.03 -1.84
CA CYS A 79 23.13 38.25 -1.08
C CYS A 79 23.46 36.91 -1.77
N ALA A 80 22.46 36.25 -2.36
CA ALA A 80 22.62 35.00 -3.09
C ALA A 80 23.47 35.16 -4.36
N GLU A 81 23.22 36.22 -5.14
CA GLU A 81 23.99 36.53 -6.35
C GLU A 81 25.48 36.80 -6.04
N ARG A 82 25.77 37.44 -4.90
CA ARG A 82 27.12 37.84 -4.51
C ARG A 82 27.92 36.75 -3.79
N VAL A 83 27.29 35.64 -3.43
CA VAL A 83 27.91 34.65 -2.55
C VAL A 83 29.07 33.89 -3.21
N SER A 84 29.05 33.76 -4.54
CA SER A 84 30.12 33.12 -5.31
C SER A 84 31.44 33.88 -5.18
N ASP A 85 31.37 35.21 -5.23
CA ASP A 85 32.55 36.08 -5.22
C ASP A 85 32.91 36.52 -3.80
N HIS A 86 31.92 36.57 -2.92
CA HIS A 86 32.03 37.10 -1.56
C HIS A 86 31.34 36.18 -0.54
N PRO A 87 32.06 35.20 0.03
CA PRO A 87 31.49 34.20 0.95
C PRO A 87 30.84 34.79 2.21
N GLU A 88 31.18 36.01 2.62
CA GLU A 88 30.60 36.65 3.81
C GLU A 88 29.08 36.87 3.69
N TYR A 89 28.58 37.03 2.46
CA TYR A 89 27.14 37.13 2.19
C TYR A 89 26.40 35.82 2.46
N GLY A 90 27.10 34.67 2.42
CA GLY A 90 26.52 33.37 2.71
C GLY A 90 26.09 33.26 4.18
N ARG A 91 26.88 33.83 5.10
CA ARG A 91 26.52 33.85 6.53
C ARG A 91 25.29 34.73 6.77
N ILE A 92 25.24 35.91 6.16
CA ILE A 92 24.09 36.82 6.24
C ILE A 92 22.83 36.14 5.69
N LEU A 93 22.95 35.44 4.56
CA LEU A 93 21.82 34.72 3.97
C LEU A 93 21.30 33.62 4.90
N CYS A 94 22.19 32.85 5.54
CA CYS A 94 21.82 31.88 6.57
C CYS A 94 21.11 32.55 7.75
N ASP A 95 21.62 33.68 8.26
CA ASP A 95 21.01 34.38 9.39
C ASP A 95 19.61 34.94 9.02
N LEU A 96 19.42 35.44 7.80
CA LEU A 96 18.11 35.88 7.29
C LEU A 96 17.13 34.71 7.13
N LEU A 97 17.57 33.59 6.56
CA LEU A 97 16.76 32.37 6.47
C LEU A 97 16.43 31.82 7.87
N GLN A 98 17.33 31.94 8.84
CA GLN A 98 17.07 31.56 10.23
C GLN A 98 15.92 32.36 10.84
N ILE A 99 15.77 33.63 10.48
CA ILE A 99 14.61 34.44 10.88
C ILE A 99 13.32 33.96 10.17
N CYS A 100 13.39 33.46 8.92
CA CYS A 100 12.24 32.86 8.23
C CYS A 100 11.65 31.63 8.95
N ARG A 101 12.33 31.06 9.95
CA ARG A 101 11.76 30.01 10.81
C ARG A 101 10.71 30.52 11.78
N LEU A 102 10.68 31.83 12.03
CA LEU A 102 9.68 32.46 12.87
C LEU A 102 8.43 32.77 12.05
N PRO A 103 7.22 32.71 12.66
CA PRO A 103 6.01 33.14 11.97
C PRO A 103 6.15 34.60 11.51
N PHE A 104 5.75 34.89 10.28
CA PHE A 104 5.68 36.27 9.81
C PHE A 104 4.69 37.08 10.66
N LEU A 105 5.04 38.33 10.91
CA LEU A 105 4.34 39.21 11.85
C LEU A 105 3.32 40.07 11.10
N LYS A 106 2.12 40.17 11.66
CA LYS A 106 1.02 41.01 11.15
C LYS A 106 0.68 42.12 12.13
N GLU A 107 0.28 43.27 11.58
CA GLU A 107 -0.21 44.42 12.34
C GLU A 107 -1.73 44.37 12.46
N LYS A 108 -2.41 43.82 11.45
CA LYS A 108 -3.86 43.68 11.38
C LYS A 108 -4.25 42.27 10.95
N SER A 109 -5.45 41.83 11.33
CA SER A 109 -5.99 40.54 10.87
C SER A 109 -6.15 40.45 9.35
N SER A 110 -6.48 41.57 8.69
CA SER A 110 -6.63 41.65 7.23
C SER A 110 -5.32 41.55 6.44
N ASP A 111 -4.17 41.65 7.11
CA ASP A 111 -2.86 41.58 6.45
C ASP A 111 -2.60 40.21 5.82
N GLU A 112 -3.13 39.13 6.41
CA GLU A 112 -3.02 37.77 5.84
C GLU A 112 -3.65 37.70 4.45
N MET A 113 -4.82 38.31 4.24
CA MET A 113 -5.43 38.37 2.92
C MET A 113 -4.69 39.34 1.99
N LYS A 114 -4.28 40.50 2.51
CA LYS A 114 -3.61 41.55 1.72
C LYS A 114 -2.27 41.09 1.15
N TYR A 115 -1.47 40.37 1.94
CA TYR A 115 -0.09 39.99 1.58
C TYR A 115 0.02 38.52 1.14
N ALA A 116 -1.09 37.79 0.95
CA ALA A 116 -1.07 36.38 0.56
C ALA A 116 -0.19 36.09 -0.67
N ALA A 117 -0.34 36.89 -1.74
CA ALA A 117 0.48 36.75 -2.95
C ALA A 117 1.97 36.97 -2.67
N VAL A 118 2.30 38.03 -1.92
CA VAL A 118 3.68 38.36 -1.54
C VAL A 118 4.31 37.23 -0.72
N VAL A 119 3.59 36.68 0.25
CA VAL A 119 4.08 35.55 1.06
C VAL A 119 4.29 34.32 0.17
N THR A 120 3.34 34.03 -0.72
CA THR A 120 3.44 32.90 -1.66
C THR A 120 4.70 33.01 -2.53
N ASP A 121 4.94 34.19 -3.12
CA ASP A 121 6.13 34.46 -3.94
C ASP A 121 7.42 34.35 -3.14
N CYS A 122 7.45 34.91 -1.92
CA CYS A 122 8.60 34.82 -1.02
C CYS A 122 8.93 33.36 -0.65
N VAL A 123 7.93 32.55 -0.29
CA VAL A 123 8.14 31.13 0.02
C VAL A 123 8.63 30.37 -1.22
N SER A 124 8.12 30.69 -2.40
CA SER A 124 8.60 30.12 -3.67
C SER A 124 10.08 30.45 -3.91
N GLN A 125 10.49 31.71 -3.65
CA GLN A 125 11.88 32.15 -3.74
C GLN A 125 12.81 31.38 -2.79
N MET A 126 12.35 30.97 -1.60
CA MET A 126 13.15 30.09 -0.73
C MET A 126 13.55 28.79 -1.42
N GLY A 127 12.66 28.21 -2.23
CA GLY A 127 12.97 27.03 -3.04
C GLY A 127 14.07 27.29 -4.06
N PHE A 128 14.03 28.44 -4.76
CA PHE A 128 15.06 28.79 -5.76
C PHE A 128 16.44 29.02 -5.17
N LEU A 129 16.53 29.46 -3.91
CA LEU A 129 17.80 29.64 -3.20
C LEU A 129 18.54 28.31 -2.97
N MET A 130 17.90 27.16 -3.15
CA MET A 130 18.59 25.84 -3.11
C MET A 130 19.70 25.71 -4.16
N ARG A 131 19.66 26.52 -5.24
CA ARG A 131 20.71 26.57 -6.28
C ARG A 131 22.06 27.03 -5.75
N ILE A 132 22.09 27.72 -4.61
CA ILE A 132 23.33 28.18 -3.99
C ILE A 132 24.13 26.96 -3.51
N PRO A 133 25.39 26.77 -3.93
CA PRO A 133 26.18 25.58 -3.63
C PRO A 133 26.79 25.58 -2.21
N LEU A 134 26.07 26.13 -1.23
CA LEU A 134 26.48 26.16 0.17
C LEU A 134 25.61 25.22 1.03
N PRO A 135 26.18 24.17 1.64
CA PRO A 135 25.42 23.19 2.46
C PRO A 135 24.64 23.83 3.61
N GLU A 136 25.21 24.85 4.26
CA GLU A 136 24.61 25.58 5.37
C GLU A 136 23.33 26.29 4.92
N VAL A 137 23.36 26.93 3.76
CA VAL A 137 22.21 27.65 3.19
C VAL A 137 21.09 26.65 2.86
N ARG A 138 21.42 25.53 2.20
CA ARG A 138 20.44 24.50 1.83
C ARG A 138 19.77 23.86 3.06
N ARG A 139 20.54 23.51 4.09
CA ARG A 139 20.00 23.00 5.36
C ARG A 139 19.11 24.03 6.06
N GLN A 140 19.51 25.30 5.97
CA GLN A 140 18.74 26.39 6.56
C GLN A 140 17.42 26.62 5.82
N ILE A 141 17.38 26.53 4.49
CA ILE A 141 16.15 26.57 3.69
C ILE A 141 15.20 25.46 4.14
N CYS A 142 15.69 24.22 4.19
CA CYS A 142 14.91 23.06 4.65
C CYS A 142 14.32 23.29 6.05
N SER A 143 15.15 23.73 7.00
CA SER A 143 14.73 24.06 8.37
C SER A 143 13.67 25.15 8.43
N SER A 144 13.75 26.12 7.53
CA SER A 144 12.81 27.24 7.42
C SER A 144 11.47 26.81 6.85
N VAL A 145 11.48 25.98 5.81
CA VAL A 145 10.27 25.37 5.21
C VAL A 145 9.54 24.50 6.24
N ILE A 146 10.26 23.66 6.99
CA ILE A 146 9.68 22.82 8.05
C ILE A 146 8.98 23.68 9.14
N ALA A 147 9.53 24.84 9.45
CA ALA A 147 9.01 25.72 10.49
C ALA A 147 7.61 26.29 10.18
N PHE A 148 7.17 26.30 8.91
CA PHE A 148 5.81 26.70 8.53
C PHE A 148 4.73 25.79 9.13
N TYR A 149 5.07 24.53 9.41
CA TYR A 149 4.17 23.57 10.07
C TYR A 149 4.36 23.50 11.59
N SER A 150 5.34 24.22 12.13
CA SER A 150 5.66 24.18 13.56
C SER A 150 4.71 25.05 14.37
N ARG A 151 4.22 24.52 15.49
CA ARG A 151 3.44 25.29 16.47
C ARG A 151 4.32 26.27 17.24
N ASP A 152 3.81 27.46 17.46
CA ASP A 152 4.56 28.54 18.09
C ASP A 152 4.77 28.26 19.58
N LYS A 153 6.03 28.09 20.00
CA LYS A 153 6.39 27.85 21.41
C LYS A 153 6.40 29.13 22.25
N HIS A 154 6.45 30.31 21.62
CA HIS A 154 6.55 31.60 22.30
C HIS A 154 5.36 32.50 21.94
N ARG A 155 4.45 32.71 22.90
CA ARG A 155 3.30 33.62 22.80
C ARG A 155 3.61 35.05 23.30
N HIS A 156 4.82 35.54 23.10
CA HIS A 156 5.16 36.88 23.58
C HIS A 156 4.86 37.91 22.50
N SER A 157 3.60 38.38 22.49
CA SER A 157 3.22 39.65 21.89
C SER A 157 3.77 40.79 22.73
N SER A 158 4.95 41.28 22.38
CA SER A 158 5.42 42.62 22.74
C SER A 158 5.36 43.48 21.48
N ASP A 159 4.87 44.73 21.59
CA ASP A 159 4.69 45.74 20.52
C ASP A 159 3.47 45.62 19.58
N GLY A 160 2.35 45.02 20.01
CA GLY A 160 1.08 45.07 19.24
C GLY A 160 1.09 44.29 17.92
N LEU A 161 2.17 43.57 17.64
CA LEU A 161 2.31 42.63 16.53
C LEU A 161 1.82 41.25 16.95
N SER A 162 1.22 40.53 16.01
CA SER A 162 0.80 39.14 16.19
C SER A 162 1.41 38.24 15.13
N PRO A 163 1.69 36.96 15.44
CA PRO A 163 2.16 36.00 14.44
C PRO A 163 1.04 35.63 13.46
N ALA A 164 1.41 35.33 12.22
CA ALA A 164 0.50 34.77 11.23
C ALA A 164 0.01 33.38 11.66
N ARG A 165 -1.27 33.10 11.36
CA ARG A 165 -1.92 31.84 11.75
C ARG A 165 -1.20 30.63 11.15
N LEU A 166 -1.24 29.50 11.86
CA LEU A 166 -0.65 28.25 11.38
C LEU A 166 -1.30 27.78 10.06
N ASP A 167 -2.64 27.78 9.99
CA ASP A 167 -3.38 27.39 8.79
C ASP A 167 -3.04 28.29 7.59
N TYR A 168 -2.85 29.59 7.84
CA TYR A 168 -2.42 30.55 6.82
C TYR A 168 -1.02 30.21 6.30
N ARG A 169 -0.07 29.95 7.20
CA ARG A 169 1.30 29.57 6.84
C ARG A 169 1.33 28.30 5.98
N ALA A 170 0.65 27.25 6.42
CA ALA A 170 0.55 25.99 5.66
C ALA A 170 -0.06 26.23 4.26
N LEU A 171 -1.15 27.01 4.19
CA LEU A 171 -1.80 27.34 2.92
C LEU A 171 -0.89 28.14 1.97
N MET A 172 -0.14 29.12 2.46
CA MET A 172 0.79 29.89 1.63
C MET A 172 1.93 29.01 1.12
N LEU A 173 2.40 28.07 1.93
CA LEU A 173 3.42 27.11 1.53
C LEU A 173 2.90 26.18 0.42
N GLU A 174 1.69 25.63 0.55
CA GLU A 174 1.06 24.81 -0.49
C GLU A 174 0.88 25.56 -1.81
N ARG A 175 0.48 26.84 -1.75
CA ARG A 175 0.30 27.69 -2.95
C ARG A 175 1.62 28.09 -3.61
N SER A 176 2.72 28.07 -2.87
CA SER A 176 4.02 28.59 -3.34
C SER A 176 4.69 27.72 -4.40
N GLY A 177 4.30 26.45 -4.55
CA GLY A 177 5.03 25.52 -5.42
C GLY A 177 6.41 25.12 -4.89
N VAL A 178 6.74 25.44 -3.63
CA VAL A 178 8.07 25.15 -3.07
C VAL A 178 8.36 23.65 -3.04
N SER A 179 7.36 22.80 -2.83
CA SER A 179 7.50 21.34 -2.84
C SER A 179 8.00 20.80 -4.19
N GLU A 180 7.50 21.35 -5.30
CA GLU A 180 7.97 21.06 -6.66
C GLU A 180 9.45 21.44 -6.83
N THR A 181 9.80 22.66 -6.41
CA THR A 181 11.16 23.19 -6.52
C THR A 181 12.16 22.40 -5.66
N LEU A 182 11.75 21.97 -4.46
CA LEU A 182 12.57 21.16 -3.58
C LEU A 182 12.83 19.77 -4.15
N VAL A 183 11.85 19.13 -4.81
CA VAL A 183 12.07 17.87 -5.54
C VAL A 183 13.09 18.06 -6.66
N MET A 184 12.97 19.14 -7.45
CA MET A 184 13.94 19.45 -8.50
C MET A 184 15.36 19.66 -7.93
N SER A 185 15.47 20.18 -6.71
CA SER A 185 16.75 20.43 -6.05
C SER A 185 17.48 19.16 -5.56
N LEU A 186 16.85 17.99 -5.57
CA LEU A 186 17.51 16.72 -5.21
C LEU A 186 18.77 16.47 -6.05
N ALA A 187 18.72 16.78 -7.36
CA ALA A 187 19.84 16.67 -8.29
C ALA A 187 21.05 17.57 -7.91
N LEU A 188 20.85 18.57 -7.05
CA LEU A 188 21.92 19.45 -6.59
C LEU A 188 22.64 18.91 -5.35
N THR A 189 22.18 17.79 -4.78
CA THR A 189 22.62 17.26 -3.48
C THR A 189 23.37 15.94 -3.55
N GLU A 190 23.77 15.49 -4.74
CA GLU A 190 24.39 14.17 -4.97
C GLU A 190 25.59 13.90 -4.04
N GLU A 191 26.52 14.87 -3.94
CA GLU A 191 27.73 14.75 -3.09
C GLU A 191 27.52 15.17 -1.62
N GLN A 192 26.33 15.65 -1.26
CA GLN A 192 26.05 16.28 0.04
C GLN A 192 25.03 15.47 0.86
N HIS A 193 25.44 14.30 1.37
CA HIS A 193 24.56 13.36 2.10
C HIS A 193 23.73 14.02 3.22
N SER A 194 24.37 14.84 4.05
CA SER A 194 23.67 15.54 5.16
C SER A 194 22.58 16.51 4.68
N VAL A 195 22.79 17.15 3.53
CA VAL A 195 21.81 18.06 2.92
C VAL A 195 20.69 17.26 2.27
N LYS A 196 21.02 16.17 1.57
CA LYS A 196 20.06 15.25 0.96
C LYS A 196 19.10 14.68 2.01
N LEU A 197 19.61 14.22 3.15
CA LEU A 197 18.77 13.75 4.28
C LEU A 197 17.84 14.84 4.81
N CYS A 198 18.34 16.08 4.97
CA CYS A 198 17.53 17.22 5.43
C CYS A 198 16.44 17.59 4.41
N LEU A 199 16.76 17.51 3.12
CA LEU A 199 15.82 17.72 2.03
C LEU A 199 14.74 16.63 2.00
N LEU A 200 15.12 15.36 2.12
CA LEU A 200 14.17 14.24 2.21
C LEU A 200 13.27 14.38 3.45
N GLN A 201 13.80 14.77 4.61
CA GLN A 201 12.98 15.07 5.79
C GLN A 201 11.96 16.18 5.52
N THR A 202 12.36 17.21 4.77
CA THR A 202 11.45 18.30 4.39
C THR A 202 10.37 17.80 3.43
N LEU A 203 10.74 17.04 2.40
CA LEU A 203 9.81 16.44 1.45
C LEU A 203 8.84 15.44 2.10
N GLN A 204 9.29 14.70 3.10
CA GLN A 204 8.46 13.80 3.91
C GLN A 204 7.36 14.54 4.68
N ILE A 205 7.65 15.73 5.20
CA ILE A 205 6.64 16.56 5.86
C ILE A 205 5.67 17.14 4.83
N LEU A 206 6.18 17.57 3.67
CA LEU A 206 5.38 18.14 2.59
C LEU A 206 4.42 17.13 1.96
N SER A 207 4.84 15.87 1.82
CA SER A 207 4.04 14.79 1.22
C SER A 207 2.83 14.36 2.06
N ARG A 208 2.62 14.93 3.25
CA ARG A 208 1.42 14.68 4.08
C ARG A 208 0.16 15.37 3.57
N THR A 209 0.26 16.17 2.51
CA THR A 209 -0.84 16.97 1.97
C THR A 209 -1.01 16.69 0.47
N SER A 210 -2.25 16.55 0.02
CA SER A 210 -2.54 16.18 -1.37
C SER A 210 -2.09 17.24 -2.40
N VAL A 211 -2.16 18.53 -2.03
CA VAL A 211 -1.71 19.65 -2.89
C VAL A 211 -0.20 19.54 -3.15
N ASN A 212 0.60 19.35 -2.11
CA ASN A 212 2.04 19.18 -2.27
C ASN A 212 2.38 17.86 -2.99
N CYS A 213 1.68 16.76 -2.71
CA CYS A 213 1.88 15.51 -3.48
C CYS A 213 1.68 15.71 -4.98
N LYS A 214 0.64 16.44 -5.39
CA LYS A 214 0.39 16.77 -6.81
C LYS A 214 1.54 17.57 -7.43
N LEU A 215 2.07 18.55 -6.70
CA LEU A 215 3.21 19.36 -7.14
C LEU A 215 4.51 18.54 -7.20
N MET A 216 4.76 17.70 -6.20
CA MET A 216 5.89 16.79 -6.18
C MET A 216 5.85 15.80 -7.36
N LEU A 217 4.68 15.24 -7.66
CA LEU A 217 4.51 14.34 -8.81
C LEU A 217 4.74 15.05 -10.14
N ARG A 218 4.36 16.32 -10.30
CA ARG A 218 4.73 17.10 -11.51
C ARG A 218 6.25 17.17 -11.71
N ALA A 219 7.02 17.26 -10.63
CA ALA A 219 8.49 17.23 -10.66
C ALA A 219 9.09 15.80 -10.71
N GLN A 220 8.30 14.77 -11.01
CA GLN A 220 8.74 13.37 -11.06
C GLN A 220 9.33 12.87 -9.73
N ALA A 221 8.74 13.30 -8.59
CA ALA A 221 9.27 12.97 -7.26
C ALA A 221 9.41 11.48 -7.01
N ALA A 222 8.43 10.66 -7.42
CA ALA A 222 8.48 9.23 -7.14
C ALA A 222 9.68 8.58 -7.85
N GLN A 223 9.91 8.93 -9.11
CA GLN A 223 11.06 8.43 -9.87
C GLN A 223 12.39 8.89 -9.24
N LYS A 224 12.56 10.21 -9.02
CA LYS A 224 13.80 10.78 -8.49
C LYS A 224 14.15 10.25 -7.11
N ILE A 225 13.19 10.19 -6.19
CA ILE A 225 13.42 9.69 -4.83
C ILE A 225 13.74 8.21 -4.86
N CYS A 226 12.99 7.42 -5.64
CA CYS A 226 13.24 5.99 -5.78
C CYS A 226 14.62 5.70 -6.37
N PHE A 227 15.07 6.45 -7.38
CA PHE A 227 16.37 6.27 -8.01
C PHE A 227 17.54 6.35 -7.01
N HIS A 228 17.45 7.26 -6.05
CA HIS A 228 18.51 7.49 -5.06
C HIS A 228 18.33 6.67 -3.78
N MET A 229 17.24 5.90 -3.61
CA MET A 229 16.88 5.30 -2.31
C MET A 229 17.84 4.20 -1.82
N SER A 230 18.61 3.61 -2.75
CA SER A 230 19.56 2.52 -2.48
C SER A 230 21.01 2.98 -2.42
N GLU A 231 21.26 4.30 -2.45
CA GLU A 231 22.58 4.86 -2.24
C GLU A 231 23.11 4.52 -0.83
N GLY A 232 24.44 4.44 -0.70
CA GLY A 232 25.09 4.02 0.54
C GLY A 232 24.81 4.99 1.71
N ASP A 233 24.00 4.55 2.67
CA ASP A 233 23.73 5.27 3.90
C ASP A 233 23.83 4.34 5.12
N PRO A 234 24.90 4.43 5.94
CA PRO A 234 25.05 3.56 7.11
C PRO A 234 23.99 3.82 8.19
N SER A 235 23.31 4.97 8.16
CA SER A 235 22.24 5.28 9.12
C SER A 235 20.91 4.59 8.79
N GLY A 236 20.70 4.22 7.52
CA GLY A 236 19.42 3.71 7.00
C GLY A 236 18.31 4.77 6.88
N GLU A 237 18.57 6.02 7.26
CA GLU A 237 17.56 7.10 7.22
C GLU A 237 17.14 7.42 5.79
N LEU A 238 18.06 7.35 4.84
CA LEU A 238 17.79 7.66 3.44
C LEU A 238 16.72 6.73 2.88
N LEU A 239 16.90 5.42 3.06
CA LEU A 239 15.96 4.40 2.58
C LEU A 239 14.61 4.54 3.28
N PHE A 240 14.62 4.74 4.60
CA PHE A 240 13.40 4.90 5.39
C PHE A 240 12.59 6.12 4.94
N ARG A 241 13.23 7.31 4.87
CA ARG A 241 12.55 8.56 4.47
C ARG A 241 12.05 8.50 3.04
N SER A 242 12.85 7.93 2.13
CA SER A 242 12.46 7.75 0.73
C SER A 242 11.20 6.89 0.63
N SER A 243 11.17 5.77 1.33
CA SER A 243 10.02 4.86 1.35
C SER A 243 8.77 5.51 1.95
N GLU A 244 8.89 6.25 3.06
CA GLU A 244 7.77 7.00 3.65
C GLU A 244 7.24 8.08 2.69
N ILE A 245 8.11 8.76 1.95
CA ILE A 245 7.67 9.73 0.93
C ILE A 245 6.90 9.02 -0.18
N LEU A 246 7.42 7.91 -0.72
CA LEU A 246 6.73 7.14 -1.77
C LEU A 246 5.35 6.65 -1.31
N TRP A 247 5.25 6.21 -0.06
CA TRP A 247 3.97 5.81 0.54
C TRP A 247 3.01 7.00 0.67
N ASN A 248 3.48 8.14 1.20
CA ASN A 248 2.67 9.35 1.29
C ASN A 248 2.19 9.85 -0.10
N LEU A 249 3.00 9.68 -1.14
CA LEU A 249 2.61 9.99 -2.52
C LEU A 249 1.53 9.02 -3.04
N LEU A 250 1.57 7.74 -2.66
CA LEU A 250 0.54 6.76 -2.99
C LEU A 250 -0.79 7.04 -2.28
N GLU A 251 -0.75 7.44 -1.00
CA GLU A 251 -1.93 7.69 -0.18
C GLU A 251 -2.59 9.04 -0.50
N ASN A 252 -1.80 10.11 -0.57
CA ASN A 252 -2.30 11.48 -0.70
C ASN A 252 -2.25 12.00 -2.16
N GLY A 253 -1.55 11.31 -3.04
CA GLY A 253 -1.40 11.67 -4.46
C GLY A 253 -2.19 10.77 -5.41
N SER A 254 -1.82 10.76 -6.69
CA SER A 254 -2.42 9.86 -7.68
C SER A 254 -1.66 8.54 -7.71
N ARG A 255 -2.29 7.45 -7.29
CA ARG A 255 -1.70 6.10 -7.36
C ARG A 255 -1.23 5.76 -8.78
N GLN A 256 -2.01 6.10 -9.81
CA GLN A 256 -1.66 5.83 -11.20
C GLN A 256 -0.41 6.60 -11.66
N GLU A 257 -0.29 7.86 -11.26
CA GLU A 257 0.88 8.67 -11.59
C GLU A 257 2.13 8.13 -10.87
N VAL A 258 2.03 7.81 -9.58
CA VAL A 258 3.13 7.23 -8.81
C VAL A 258 3.61 5.92 -9.41
N THR A 259 2.71 4.97 -9.67
CA THR A 259 3.11 3.70 -10.28
C THR A 259 3.69 3.91 -11.67
N SER A 260 3.20 4.90 -12.42
CA SER A 260 3.77 5.26 -13.71
C SER A 260 5.21 5.76 -13.62
N GLN A 261 5.50 6.66 -12.68
CA GLN A 261 6.85 7.20 -12.44
C GLN A 261 7.83 6.13 -11.93
N LEU A 262 7.33 5.19 -11.13
CA LEU A 262 8.14 4.08 -10.60
C LEU A 262 8.36 2.95 -11.61
N SER A 263 7.60 2.91 -12.70
CA SER A 263 7.72 1.90 -13.77
C SER A 263 8.89 2.21 -14.73
N SER A 264 10.06 2.51 -14.18
CA SER A 264 11.31 2.69 -14.92
C SER A 264 12.32 1.62 -14.50
N SER A 265 13.22 1.24 -15.42
CA SER A 265 14.23 0.21 -15.15
C SER A 265 15.10 0.58 -13.96
N ASP A 266 15.48 1.85 -13.83
CA ASP A 266 16.34 2.32 -12.74
C ASP A 266 15.62 2.30 -11.38
N CYS A 267 14.35 2.70 -11.33
CA CYS A 267 13.55 2.61 -10.11
C CYS A 267 13.36 1.16 -9.66
N ILE A 268 13.06 0.25 -10.59
CA ILE A 268 12.91 -1.17 -10.27
C ILE A 268 14.24 -1.76 -9.78
N ALA A 269 15.36 -1.38 -10.41
CA ALA A 269 16.69 -1.81 -9.95
C ALA A 269 16.98 -1.30 -8.53
N SER A 270 16.69 -0.03 -8.23
CA SER A 270 16.87 0.51 -6.88
C SER A 270 15.96 -0.20 -5.87
N LEU A 271 14.67 -0.38 -6.16
CA LEU A 271 13.74 -1.10 -5.28
C LEU A 271 14.17 -2.54 -5.04
N ARG A 272 14.62 -3.24 -6.08
CA ARG A 272 15.20 -4.58 -5.97
C ARG A 272 16.38 -4.57 -5.02
N ASP A 273 17.34 -3.68 -5.22
CA ASP A 273 18.57 -3.65 -4.45
C ASP A 273 18.31 -3.32 -2.97
N ALA A 274 17.37 -2.39 -2.71
CA ALA A 274 16.91 -2.09 -1.36
C ALA A 274 16.18 -3.27 -0.71
N PHE A 275 15.27 -3.92 -1.44
CA PHE A 275 14.56 -5.11 -0.97
C PHE A 275 15.53 -6.25 -0.64
N LEU A 276 16.48 -6.56 -1.53
CA LEU A 276 17.48 -7.60 -1.32
C LEU A 276 18.40 -7.26 -0.15
N HIS A 277 18.81 -6.00 0.00
CA HIS A 277 19.60 -5.55 1.14
C HIS A 277 18.86 -5.80 2.46
N LEU A 278 17.60 -5.37 2.57
CA LEU A 278 16.79 -5.58 3.77
C LEU A 278 16.48 -7.05 4.03
N LEU A 279 16.22 -7.85 2.99
CA LEU A 279 15.94 -9.28 3.14
C LEU A 279 17.16 -10.08 3.61
N LEU A 280 18.35 -9.76 3.09
CA LEU A 280 19.57 -10.52 3.37
C LEU A 280 20.33 -10.01 4.59
N LYS A 281 20.22 -8.72 4.93
CA LYS A 281 21.00 -8.06 5.98
C LYS A 281 20.16 -7.31 7.02
N GLY A 282 18.87 -7.10 6.79
CA GLY A 282 17.98 -6.43 7.72
C GLY A 282 17.44 -7.40 8.78
N PHE A 283 17.76 -7.13 10.04
CA PHE A 283 17.37 -8.01 11.16
C PHE A 283 16.50 -7.31 12.19
N ARG A 284 16.43 -5.98 12.17
CA ARG A 284 15.60 -5.21 13.10
C ARG A 284 14.14 -5.26 12.65
N HIS A 285 13.22 -5.12 13.60
CA HIS A 285 11.78 -5.12 13.32
C HIS A 285 11.38 -4.10 12.24
N HIS A 286 11.82 -2.85 12.36
CA HIS A 286 11.50 -1.81 11.37
C HIS A 286 12.09 -2.08 9.99
N GLU A 287 13.25 -2.75 9.90
CA GLU A 287 13.85 -3.15 8.61
C GLU A 287 13.02 -4.25 7.94
N ARG A 288 12.49 -5.20 8.71
CA ARG A 288 11.60 -6.25 8.20
C ARG A 288 10.25 -5.70 7.76
N GLN A 289 9.71 -4.73 8.48
CA GLN A 289 8.51 -4.00 8.07
C GLN A 289 8.77 -3.25 6.75
N LEU A 290 9.87 -2.50 6.70
CA LEU A 290 10.26 -1.75 5.50
C LEU A 290 10.47 -2.67 4.29
N ARG A 291 11.07 -3.86 4.47
CA ARG A 291 11.18 -4.88 3.43
C ARG A 291 9.81 -5.25 2.85
N ASN A 292 8.81 -5.44 3.71
CA ASN A 292 7.45 -5.78 3.30
C ASN A 292 6.78 -4.61 2.59
N ASP A 293 7.00 -3.37 3.06
CA ASP A 293 6.51 -2.15 2.42
C ASP A 293 7.07 -2.00 1.00
N LEU A 294 8.36 -2.28 0.79
CA LEU A 294 8.98 -2.29 -0.54
C LEU A 294 8.41 -3.40 -1.44
N LEU A 295 8.15 -4.59 -0.91
CA LEU A 295 7.54 -5.67 -1.67
C LEU A 295 6.10 -5.34 -2.08
N LEU A 296 5.34 -4.66 -1.21
CA LEU A 296 4.01 -4.15 -1.53
C LEU A 296 4.09 -3.10 -2.64
N LEU A 297 5.04 -2.17 -2.57
CA LEU A 297 5.28 -1.18 -3.62
C LEU A 297 5.61 -1.84 -4.97
N LEU A 298 6.48 -2.85 -4.97
CA LEU A 298 6.81 -3.65 -6.15
C LEU A 298 5.58 -4.39 -6.71
N SER A 299 4.70 -4.88 -5.83
CA SER A 299 3.45 -5.53 -6.24
C SER A 299 2.50 -4.54 -6.94
N LEU A 300 2.39 -3.31 -6.44
CA LEU A 300 1.60 -2.25 -7.08
C LEU A 300 2.16 -1.84 -8.45
N ILE A 301 3.49 -1.85 -8.61
CA ILE A 301 4.13 -1.62 -9.91
C ILE A 301 3.81 -2.78 -10.86
N ALA A 302 3.82 -4.02 -10.37
CA ALA A 302 3.52 -5.22 -11.16
C ALA A 302 2.09 -5.27 -11.70
N GLU A 303 1.14 -4.59 -11.07
CA GLU A 303 -0.23 -4.49 -11.57
C GLU A 303 -0.32 -3.68 -12.87
N LYS A 304 0.65 -2.81 -13.15
CA LYS A 304 0.69 -1.98 -14.36
C LYS A 304 1.23 -2.79 -15.55
N PRO A 305 0.46 -2.95 -16.65
CA PRO A 305 0.96 -3.57 -17.86
C PRO A 305 2.19 -2.82 -18.40
N GLY A 306 3.23 -3.57 -18.78
CA GLY A 306 4.46 -3.02 -19.36
C GLY A 306 5.48 -2.49 -18.34
N ALA A 307 5.29 -2.71 -17.04
CA ALA A 307 6.34 -2.44 -16.05
C ALA A 307 7.53 -3.41 -16.26
N PRO A 308 8.79 -2.93 -16.37
CA PRO A 308 9.93 -3.76 -16.76
C PRO A 308 10.50 -4.64 -15.63
N LEU A 309 9.64 -5.41 -14.94
CA LEU A 309 10.00 -6.27 -13.82
C LEU A 309 10.78 -7.53 -14.23
N ILE A 310 10.59 -7.97 -15.48
CA ILE A 310 11.29 -9.14 -16.03
C ILE A 310 12.62 -8.70 -16.64
N GLU A 311 12.60 -7.65 -17.45
CA GLU A 311 13.76 -7.08 -18.15
C GLU A 311 14.81 -6.54 -17.17
N SER A 312 14.38 -5.97 -16.04
CA SER A 312 15.28 -5.57 -14.94
C SER A 312 15.92 -6.74 -14.20
N GLY A 313 15.53 -7.98 -14.51
CA GLY A 313 15.95 -9.19 -13.83
C GLY A 313 15.42 -9.31 -12.40
N PHE A 314 14.51 -8.44 -11.95
CA PHE A 314 13.96 -8.49 -10.60
C PHE A 314 13.27 -9.84 -10.35
N LEU A 315 12.41 -10.28 -11.26
CA LEU A 315 11.67 -11.54 -11.10
C LEU A 315 12.59 -12.77 -10.99
N LYS A 316 13.71 -12.77 -11.72
CA LYS A 316 14.72 -13.83 -11.62
C LYS A 316 15.35 -13.90 -10.22
N HIS A 317 15.59 -12.75 -9.59
CA HIS A 317 16.07 -12.69 -8.20
C HIS A 317 14.97 -12.99 -7.19
N LEU A 318 13.70 -12.67 -7.49
CA LEU A 318 12.55 -12.93 -6.62
C LEU A 318 12.20 -14.43 -6.54
N THR A 319 12.32 -15.15 -7.66
CA THR A 319 11.86 -16.54 -7.82
C THR A 319 12.36 -17.50 -6.73
N PRO A 320 13.66 -17.50 -6.34
CA PRO A 320 14.13 -18.34 -5.24
C PRO A 320 13.40 -18.09 -3.91
N PHE A 321 13.00 -16.85 -3.62
CA PHE A 321 12.29 -16.50 -2.40
C PHE A 321 10.82 -16.92 -2.43
N LEU A 322 10.18 -16.95 -3.61
CA LEU A 322 8.80 -17.45 -3.76
C LEU A 322 8.67 -18.89 -3.26
N THR A 323 9.70 -19.71 -3.53
CA THR A 323 9.73 -21.14 -3.19
C THR A 323 10.40 -21.47 -1.86
N PHE A 324 10.93 -20.47 -1.16
CA PHE A 324 11.57 -20.65 0.14
C PHE A 324 10.55 -20.45 1.27
N PRO A 325 10.57 -21.25 2.36
CA PRO A 325 11.50 -22.35 2.67
C PRO A 325 11.10 -23.73 2.11
N GLU A 326 10.03 -23.84 1.33
CA GLU A 326 9.44 -25.14 0.94
C GLU A 326 10.38 -25.99 0.09
N LEU A 327 11.13 -25.36 -0.81
CA LEU A 327 12.10 -26.03 -1.66
C LEU A 327 13.52 -25.68 -1.25
N LYS A 328 14.32 -26.73 -1.03
CA LYS A 328 15.77 -26.57 -0.91
C LYS A 328 16.32 -26.09 -2.25
N SER A 329 17.10 -25.02 -2.20
CA SER A 329 17.74 -24.42 -3.38
C SER A 329 19.21 -24.14 -3.09
N HIS A 330 20.05 -24.39 -4.09
CA HIS A 330 21.47 -24.03 -4.07
C HIS A 330 21.72 -22.59 -4.50
N ASN A 331 20.67 -21.82 -4.80
CA ASN A 331 20.80 -20.44 -5.20
C ASN A 331 21.49 -19.62 -4.08
N PRO A 332 22.56 -18.87 -4.38
CA PRO A 332 23.31 -18.07 -3.39
C PRO A 332 22.44 -17.15 -2.53
N LEU A 333 21.33 -16.64 -3.08
CA LEU A 333 20.41 -15.72 -2.38
C LEU A 333 19.68 -16.38 -1.22
N VAL A 334 19.38 -17.68 -1.30
CA VAL A 334 18.61 -18.39 -0.28
C VAL A 334 19.44 -19.41 0.49
N ARG A 335 20.63 -19.78 -0.01
CA ARG A 335 21.51 -20.77 0.63
C ARG A 335 21.81 -20.47 2.10
N ASN A 336 21.99 -19.20 2.43
CA ASN A 336 22.28 -18.72 3.78
C ASN A 336 21.15 -17.87 4.38
N LEU A 337 20.01 -17.77 3.70
CA LEU A 337 18.87 -17.02 4.20
C LEU A 337 18.27 -17.77 5.39
N LYS A 338 18.12 -17.06 6.51
CA LYS A 338 17.48 -17.59 7.73
C LYS A 338 16.23 -16.78 8.02
N LEU A 339 15.07 -17.41 7.93
CA LEU A 339 13.83 -16.83 8.44
C LEU A 339 13.77 -17.00 9.95
N THR A 340 13.25 -15.98 10.62
CA THR A 340 12.95 -16.03 12.05
C THR A 340 11.55 -16.54 12.34
N PHE A 341 10.71 -16.66 11.30
CA PHE A 341 9.30 -17.07 11.40
C PHE A 341 8.49 -16.16 12.32
N ASN A 342 8.85 -14.88 12.36
CA ASN A 342 8.09 -13.87 13.07
C ASN A 342 6.92 -13.35 12.21
N GLN A 343 6.16 -12.39 12.74
CA GLN A 343 4.99 -11.85 12.02
C GLN A 343 5.38 -11.20 10.69
N GLU A 344 6.50 -10.49 10.63
CA GLU A 344 6.95 -9.81 9.40
C GLU A 344 7.38 -10.81 8.33
N ASP A 345 8.03 -11.92 8.68
CA ASP A 345 8.36 -13.01 7.76
C ASP A 345 7.10 -13.71 7.24
N PHE A 346 6.09 -13.87 8.10
CA PHE A 346 4.79 -14.39 7.71
C PHE A 346 4.09 -13.45 6.71
N GLU A 347 3.99 -12.16 7.01
CA GLU A 347 3.40 -11.18 6.07
C GLU A 347 4.17 -11.10 4.75
N MET A 348 5.51 -11.20 4.79
CA MET A 348 6.31 -11.28 3.57
C MET A 348 5.90 -12.48 2.73
N LYS A 349 5.75 -13.67 3.33
CA LYS A 349 5.36 -14.88 2.59
C LYS A 349 3.99 -14.70 1.93
N LYS A 350 3.04 -14.06 2.61
CA LYS A 350 1.74 -13.69 2.04
C LYS A 350 1.88 -12.72 0.87
N LEU A 351 2.71 -11.68 1.00
CA LEU A 351 2.97 -10.74 -0.09
C LEU A 351 3.62 -11.43 -1.30
N LEU A 352 4.53 -12.39 -1.08
CA LEU A 352 5.15 -13.20 -2.13
C LEU A 352 4.13 -14.07 -2.88
N LEU A 353 3.14 -14.65 -2.18
CA LEU A 353 2.05 -15.37 -2.83
C LEU A 353 1.16 -14.44 -3.67
N ASN A 354 0.87 -13.23 -3.17
CA ASN A 354 0.06 -12.26 -3.89
C ASN A 354 0.74 -11.75 -5.17
N ILE A 355 2.03 -11.41 -5.10
CA ILE A 355 2.75 -10.91 -6.28
C ILE A 355 2.84 -11.97 -7.38
N MET A 356 2.87 -13.27 -7.03
CA MET A 356 2.80 -14.36 -8.01
C MET A 356 1.53 -14.31 -8.87
N VAL A 357 0.37 -14.02 -8.25
CA VAL A 357 -0.90 -13.87 -8.95
C VAL A 357 -0.85 -12.70 -9.93
N VAL A 358 -0.32 -11.56 -9.49
CA VAL A 358 -0.20 -10.37 -10.34
C VAL A 358 0.71 -10.63 -11.54
N LEU A 359 1.88 -11.23 -11.30
CA LEU A 359 2.88 -11.54 -12.32
C LEU A 359 2.44 -12.64 -13.28
N SER A 360 1.53 -13.54 -12.88
CA SER A 360 1.05 -14.65 -13.72
C SER A 360 0.38 -14.23 -15.02
N ARG A 361 0.02 -12.94 -15.15
CA ARG A 361 -0.53 -12.34 -16.37
C ARG A 361 0.49 -12.25 -17.51
N ASP A 362 1.79 -12.34 -17.20
CA ASP A 362 2.87 -12.33 -18.18
C ASP A 362 3.40 -13.76 -18.42
N LEU A 363 3.39 -14.20 -19.69
CA LEU A 363 3.88 -15.53 -20.07
C LEU A 363 5.36 -15.74 -19.75
N SER A 364 6.17 -14.69 -19.80
CA SER A 364 7.60 -14.73 -19.45
C SER A 364 7.79 -14.95 -17.95
N ALA A 365 6.89 -14.42 -17.12
CA ALA A 365 6.89 -14.68 -15.68
C ALA A 365 6.54 -16.15 -15.39
N LEU A 366 5.56 -16.72 -16.11
CA LEU A 366 5.22 -18.14 -15.99
C LEU A 366 6.40 -19.04 -16.33
N GLN A 367 7.22 -18.69 -17.32
CA GLN A 367 8.43 -19.46 -17.64
C GLN A 367 9.42 -19.49 -16.47
N LEU A 368 9.65 -18.34 -15.81
CA LEU A 368 10.49 -18.30 -14.61
C LEU A 368 9.87 -19.08 -13.45
N PHE A 369 8.54 -19.10 -13.33
CA PHE A 369 7.84 -19.92 -12.33
C PHE A 369 8.03 -21.43 -12.59
N ARG A 370 8.05 -21.87 -13.85
CA ARG A 370 8.36 -23.26 -14.23
C ARG A 370 9.78 -23.63 -13.81
N GLU A 371 10.75 -22.83 -14.23
CA GLU A 371 12.17 -23.02 -13.88
C GLU A 371 12.41 -23.02 -12.36
N GLY A 372 11.69 -22.15 -11.65
CA GLY A 372 11.71 -22.06 -10.19
C GLY A 372 10.99 -23.20 -9.46
N ARG A 373 10.24 -24.06 -10.17
CA ARG A 373 9.36 -25.09 -9.59
C ARG A 373 8.34 -24.51 -8.61
N VAL A 374 7.78 -23.35 -8.95
CA VAL A 374 6.83 -22.61 -8.12
C VAL A 374 5.56 -23.42 -7.84
N MET A 375 5.05 -24.16 -8.83
CA MET A 375 3.89 -25.04 -8.64
C MET A 375 4.13 -26.09 -7.55
N LEU A 376 5.31 -26.73 -7.55
CA LEU A 376 5.66 -27.71 -6.52
C LEU A 376 5.74 -27.06 -5.12
N ALA A 377 6.31 -25.86 -5.02
CA ALA A 377 6.36 -25.13 -3.75
C ALA A 377 4.96 -24.78 -3.22
N LEU A 378 4.05 -24.34 -4.11
CA LEU A 378 2.64 -24.11 -3.74
C LEU A 378 1.99 -25.40 -3.26
N MET A 379 2.19 -26.52 -3.94
CA MET A 379 1.62 -27.80 -3.51
C MET A 379 2.16 -28.26 -2.16
N LEU A 380 3.41 -27.95 -1.82
CA LEU A 380 3.96 -28.23 -0.49
C LEU A 380 3.33 -27.36 0.62
N LEU A 381 2.91 -26.13 0.30
CA LEU A 381 2.12 -25.30 1.23
C LEU A 381 0.69 -25.81 1.39
N VAL A 382 0.11 -26.36 0.32
CA VAL A 382 -1.27 -26.89 0.31
C VAL A 382 -1.40 -28.19 1.09
N LYS A 383 -0.34 -29.00 1.22
CA LYS A 383 -0.40 -30.31 1.87
C LYS A 383 -0.95 -30.26 3.31
N PRO A 384 -1.79 -31.24 3.71
CA PRO A 384 -2.40 -31.28 5.05
C PRO A 384 -1.41 -31.56 6.18
N SER A 385 -0.30 -32.26 5.90
CA SER A 385 0.78 -32.46 6.86
C SER A 385 1.84 -31.39 6.68
N PRO A 386 2.18 -30.60 7.72
CA PRO A 386 3.28 -29.66 7.62
C PRO A 386 4.55 -30.44 7.32
N SER A 387 5.26 -30.06 6.25
CA SER A 387 6.61 -30.56 6.06
C SER A 387 7.41 -30.26 7.33
N ALA A 388 8.16 -31.24 7.85
CA ALA A 388 8.96 -31.11 9.09
C ALA A 388 10.00 -29.97 9.05
N VAL A 389 10.13 -29.31 7.89
CA VAL A 389 11.04 -28.20 7.61
C VAL A 389 10.42 -26.84 7.97
N CYS A 390 9.09 -26.71 8.00
CA CYS A 390 8.41 -25.41 8.12
C CYS A 390 7.95 -25.14 9.56
N ARG A 391 8.37 -24.00 10.13
CA ARG A 391 8.18 -23.63 11.55
C ARG A 391 7.05 -22.63 11.79
N TRP A 392 6.08 -22.52 10.88
CA TRP A 392 4.91 -21.67 11.10
C TRP A 392 4.07 -22.20 12.25
N THR A 393 3.40 -21.30 12.98
CA THR A 393 2.36 -21.71 13.94
C THR A 393 1.20 -22.37 13.19
N SER A 394 0.40 -23.21 13.86
CA SER A 394 -0.75 -23.89 13.22
C SER A 394 -1.69 -22.89 12.52
N ARG A 395 -2.00 -21.76 13.18
CA ARG A 395 -2.84 -20.69 12.61
C ARG A 395 -2.21 -20.03 11.38
N GLN A 396 -0.90 -19.72 11.43
CA GLN A 396 -0.20 -19.14 10.28
C GLN A 396 -0.13 -20.14 9.11
N GLN A 397 0.10 -21.42 9.40
CA GLN A 397 0.13 -22.47 8.39
C GLN A 397 -1.23 -22.60 7.70
N GLU A 398 -2.34 -22.58 8.45
CA GLU A 398 -3.70 -22.58 7.89
C GLU A 398 -3.93 -21.37 6.98
N GLU A 399 -3.54 -20.16 7.42
CA GLU A 399 -3.72 -18.96 6.62
C GLU A 399 -2.86 -18.96 5.33
N LEU A 400 -1.62 -19.44 5.42
CA LEU A 400 -0.76 -19.64 4.25
C LEU A 400 -1.31 -20.71 3.30
N GLN A 401 -1.90 -21.78 3.83
CA GLN A 401 -2.53 -22.83 3.03
C GLN A 401 -3.75 -22.28 2.27
N LEU A 402 -4.60 -21.49 2.92
CA LEU A 402 -5.74 -20.81 2.28
C LEU A 402 -5.27 -19.86 1.17
N GLN A 403 -4.22 -19.09 1.44
CA GLN A 403 -3.68 -18.19 0.43
C GLN A 403 -2.98 -18.93 -0.72
N ALA A 404 -2.32 -20.05 -0.43
CA ALA A 404 -1.75 -20.94 -1.44
C ALA A 404 -2.84 -21.56 -2.32
N LEU A 405 -3.98 -21.99 -1.77
CA LEU A 405 -5.14 -22.47 -2.54
C LEU A 405 -5.73 -21.38 -3.45
N SER A 406 -5.83 -20.15 -2.95
CA SER A 406 -6.26 -19.01 -3.76
C SER A 406 -5.28 -18.71 -4.91
N THR A 407 -3.99 -18.80 -4.62
CA THR A 407 -2.91 -18.59 -5.61
C THR A 407 -2.90 -19.71 -6.66
N LEU A 408 -3.09 -20.96 -6.21
CA LEU A 408 -3.19 -22.15 -7.05
C LEU A 408 -4.37 -22.05 -8.02
N SER A 409 -5.53 -21.57 -7.57
CA SER A 409 -6.72 -21.37 -8.42
C SER A 409 -6.47 -20.41 -9.60
N THR A 410 -5.44 -19.57 -9.52
CA THR A 410 -5.04 -18.70 -10.64
C THR A 410 -3.92 -19.30 -11.48
N LEU A 411 -2.91 -19.90 -10.84
CA LEU A 411 -1.73 -20.41 -11.54
C LEU A 411 -1.92 -21.79 -12.18
N ALA A 412 -2.70 -22.68 -11.56
CA ALA A 412 -2.93 -24.03 -12.04
C ALA A 412 -3.43 -24.10 -13.48
N PRO A 413 -4.45 -23.31 -13.90
CA PRO A 413 -4.89 -23.34 -15.29
C PRO A 413 -3.85 -22.80 -16.29
N LEU A 414 -2.90 -21.98 -15.84
CA LEU A 414 -1.83 -21.41 -16.68
C LEU A 414 -0.57 -22.31 -16.74
N MET A 415 -0.45 -23.25 -15.81
CA MET A 415 0.71 -24.13 -15.61
C MET A 415 0.24 -25.58 -15.42
N LEU A 416 -0.58 -26.05 -16.37
CA LEU A 416 -1.30 -27.32 -16.27
C LEU A 416 -0.36 -28.53 -16.19
N ASP A 417 0.70 -28.54 -17.00
CA ASP A 417 1.67 -29.64 -17.02
C ASP A 417 2.40 -29.78 -15.68
N GLU A 418 2.80 -28.66 -15.08
CA GLU A 418 3.41 -28.64 -13.75
C GLU A 418 2.41 -29.06 -12.66
N TYR A 419 1.15 -28.66 -12.79
CA TYR A 419 0.07 -29.05 -11.87
C TYR A 419 -0.14 -30.57 -11.90
N ILE A 420 -0.26 -31.16 -13.09
CA ILE A 420 -0.41 -32.62 -13.27
C ILE A 420 0.82 -33.36 -12.74
N SER A 421 2.03 -32.86 -13.05
CA SER A 421 3.30 -33.46 -12.60
C SER A 421 3.44 -33.49 -11.08
N CYS A 422 2.75 -32.58 -10.37
CA CYS A 422 2.74 -32.53 -8.90
C CYS A 422 1.66 -33.42 -8.26
N GLN A 423 0.88 -34.18 -9.05
CA GLN A 423 -0.27 -34.96 -8.56
C GLN A 423 -1.24 -34.09 -7.73
N ALA A 424 -1.50 -32.88 -8.22
CA ALA A 424 -2.20 -31.87 -7.44
C ALA A 424 -3.66 -32.25 -7.14
N ASN A 425 -4.35 -32.97 -8.04
CA ASN A 425 -5.68 -33.53 -7.80
C ASN A 425 -5.71 -34.39 -6.53
N THR A 426 -4.80 -35.35 -6.41
CA THR A 426 -4.69 -36.22 -5.23
C THR A 426 -4.50 -35.42 -3.95
N CYS A 427 -3.64 -34.39 -3.99
CA CYS A 427 -3.42 -33.53 -2.84
C CYS A 427 -4.69 -32.78 -2.41
N LEU A 428 -5.45 -32.23 -3.37
CA LEU A 428 -6.67 -31.48 -3.10
C LEU A 428 -7.80 -32.37 -2.58
N LEU A 429 -7.96 -33.57 -3.14
CA LEU A 429 -8.96 -34.55 -2.69
C LEU A 429 -8.64 -35.07 -1.28
N LEU A 430 -7.38 -35.35 -0.99
CA LEU A 430 -6.96 -35.74 0.38
C LEU A 430 -7.18 -34.61 1.38
N LEU A 431 -6.86 -33.37 1.01
CA LEU A 431 -7.10 -32.21 1.87
C LEU A 431 -8.59 -32.02 2.15
N GLN A 432 -9.44 -32.23 1.14
CA GLN A 432 -10.89 -32.23 1.30
C GLN A 432 -11.34 -33.33 2.28
N ASP A 433 -10.91 -34.57 2.10
CA ASP A 433 -11.28 -35.68 2.99
C ASP A 433 -10.84 -35.44 4.45
N ASP A 434 -9.66 -34.87 4.67
CA ASP A 434 -9.18 -34.49 6.00
C ASP A 434 -10.06 -33.42 6.66
N THR A 435 -10.60 -32.47 5.86
CA THR A 435 -11.54 -31.45 6.38
C THR A 435 -12.87 -32.07 6.84
N PHE A 436 -13.35 -33.11 6.16
CA PHE A 436 -14.59 -33.84 6.48
C PHE A 436 -14.43 -34.84 7.63
N SER A 437 -13.33 -35.61 7.63
CA SER A 437 -13.11 -36.73 8.55
C SER A 437 -12.78 -36.30 9.99
N GLY A 438 -12.62 -34.99 10.24
CA GLY A 438 -12.29 -34.45 11.57
C GLY A 438 -10.90 -34.88 12.07
N ARG A 439 -10.05 -35.44 11.20
CA ARG A 439 -8.69 -35.88 11.51
C ARG A 439 -7.64 -34.77 11.37
N GLY A 440 -7.99 -33.62 10.79
CA GLY A 440 -7.13 -32.45 10.79
C GLY A 440 -6.86 -31.93 12.20
N HIS A 441 -5.58 -31.79 12.56
CA HIS A 441 -5.10 -31.24 13.84
C HIS A 441 -5.33 -29.71 14.01
N GLY A 442 -6.50 -29.22 13.60
CA GLY A 442 -7.02 -27.89 13.95
C GLY A 442 -7.79 -27.95 15.26
N PHE A 443 -7.09 -28.26 16.36
CA PHE A 443 -7.70 -28.28 17.69
C PHE A 443 -7.99 -26.83 18.13
N HIS A 444 -9.27 -26.53 18.35
CA HIS A 444 -9.83 -25.29 18.90
C HIS A 444 -9.81 -24.03 18.00
N GLY A 445 -10.69 -24.03 16.99
CA GLY A 445 -11.19 -22.82 16.36
C GLY A 445 -12.57 -23.08 15.75
N SER A 446 -13.49 -22.12 15.88
CA SER A 446 -14.81 -22.11 15.23
C SER A 446 -14.78 -22.66 13.80
N GLY A 447 -15.80 -23.40 13.36
CA GLY A 447 -15.86 -24.17 12.10
C GLY A 447 -15.59 -23.43 10.77
N GLY A 448 -15.21 -22.14 10.79
CA GLY A 448 -14.91 -21.34 9.61
C GLY A 448 -13.64 -21.75 8.84
N GLY A 449 -12.61 -22.26 9.51
CA GLY A 449 -11.33 -22.65 8.88
C GLY A 449 -11.46 -23.77 7.84
N ARG A 450 -12.15 -24.85 8.24
CA ARG A 450 -12.42 -26.01 7.38
C ARG A 450 -13.26 -25.65 6.15
N LYS A 451 -14.29 -24.82 6.35
CA LYS A 451 -15.15 -24.34 5.25
C LYS A 451 -14.35 -23.49 4.26
N ALA A 452 -13.42 -22.66 4.74
CA ALA A 452 -12.54 -21.88 3.88
C ALA A 452 -11.57 -22.75 3.07
N GLN A 453 -11.01 -23.81 3.66
CA GLN A 453 -10.15 -24.77 2.97
C GLN A 453 -10.93 -25.51 1.88
N LEU A 454 -12.13 -26.00 2.20
CA LEU A 454 -13.02 -26.66 1.23
C LEU A 454 -13.35 -25.73 0.06
N ARG A 455 -13.70 -24.47 0.32
CA ARG A 455 -13.91 -23.44 -0.72
C ARG A 455 -12.67 -23.27 -1.60
N GLY A 456 -11.49 -23.22 -1.00
CA GLY A 456 -10.23 -23.11 -1.73
C GLY A 456 -9.95 -24.31 -2.64
N CYS A 457 -10.18 -25.54 -2.15
CA CYS A 457 -10.07 -26.76 -2.95
C CYS A 457 -11.05 -26.76 -4.12
N MET A 458 -12.33 -26.43 -3.87
CA MET A 458 -13.35 -26.39 -4.92
C MET A 458 -13.02 -25.38 -6.01
N ARG A 459 -12.56 -24.18 -5.65
CA ARG A 459 -12.11 -23.17 -6.63
C ARG A 459 -10.93 -23.64 -7.46
N ALA A 460 -9.94 -24.29 -6.82
CA ALA A 460 -8.78 -24.81 -7.52
C ALA A 460 -9.19 -25.91 -8.51
N LEU A 461 -9.96 -26.91 -8.07
CA LEU A 461 -10.49 -27.98 -8.92
C LEU A 461 -11.34 -27.41 -10.06
N ARG A 462 -12.25 -26.48 -9.74
CA ARG A 462 -13.08 -25.80 -10.74
C ARG A 462 -12.22 -25.11 -11.80
N SER A 463 -11.17 -24.39 -11.39
CA SER A 463 -10.31 -23.65 -12.31
C SER A 463 -9.61 -24.53 -13.35
N VAL A 464 -9.17 -25.74 -12.96
CA VAL A 464 -8.47 -26.67 -13.86
C VAL A 464 -9.43 -27.54 -14.66
N THR A 465 -10.54 -27.99 -14.07
CA THR A 465 -11.55 -28.82 -14.76
C THR A 465 -12.27 -28.04 -15.86
N SER A 466 -12.41 -26.72 -15.70
CA SER A 466 -12.99 -25.82 -16.72
C SER A 466 -12.14 -25.71 -17.99
N LEU A 467 -10.91 -26.24 -18.02
CA LEU A 467 -10.09 -26.29 -19.23
C LEU A 467 -10.42 -27.46 -20.16
N GLU A 468 -11.36 -28.34 -19.76
CA GLU A 468 -11.80 -29.50 -20.55
C GLU A 468 -10.67 -30.47 -20.96
N HIS A 469 -9.59 -30.49 -20.16
CA HIS A 469 -8.45 -31.38 -20.40
C HIS A 469 -8.77 -32.83 -20.01
N LYS A 470 -9.09 -33.67 -21.01
CA LYS A 470 -9.60 -35.04 -20.81
C LYS A 470 -8.74 -35.92 -19.89
N PRO A 471 -7.39 -35.99 -20.03
CA PRO A 471 -6.58 -36.83 -19.13
C PRO A 471 -6.67 -36.40 -17.66
N LEU A 472 -6.77 -35.10 -17.40
CA LEU A 472 -6.90 -34.57 -16.04
C LEU A 472 -8.28 -34.89 -15.45
N GLN A 473 -9.34 -34.73 -16.25
CA GLN A 473 -10.69 -35.09 -15.82
C GLN A 473 -10.83 -36.60 -15.57
N GLN A 474 -10.19 -37.43 -16.41
CA GLN A 474 -10.15 -38.86 -16.22
C GLN A 474 -9.44 -39.23 -14.92
N ASP A 475 -8.24 -38.70 -14.68
CA ASP A 475 -7.49 -38.87 -13.43
C ASP A 475 -8.32 -38.47 -12.20
N LEU A 476 -9.03 -37.34 -12.27
CA LEU A 476 -9.89 -36.88 -11.18
C LEU A 476 -11.07 -37.84 -10.92
N CYS A 477 -11.68 -38.38 -12.00
CA CYS A 477 -12.75 -39.39 -11.89
C CYS A 477 -12.24 -40.72 -11.33
N ASP A 478 -11.08 -41.20 -11.78
CA ASP A 478 -10.44 -42.43 -11.31
C ASP A 478 -10.10 -42.35 -9.81
N GLN A 479 -9.85 -41.14 -9.30
CA GLN A 479 -9.64 -40.87 -7.88
C GLN A 479 -10.93 -40.73 -7.05
N GLY A 480 -12.11 -40.94 -7.66
CA GLY A 480 -13.39 -41.00 -6.96
C GLY A 480 -14.02 -39.63 -6.63
N VAL A 481 -13.65 -38.57 -7.35
CA VAL A 481 -14.15 -37.21 -7.08
C VAL A 481 -15.68 -37.10 -7.09
N ILE A 482 -16.38 -37.87 -7.95
CA ILE A 482 -17.85 -37.80 -8.08
C ILE A 482 -18.50 -38.16 -6.74
N GLY A 483 -18.06 -39.27 -6.12
CA GLY A 483 -18.55 -39.68 -4.81
C GLY A 483 -18.21 -38.68 -3.71
N GLN A 484 -16.99 -38.10 -3.74
CA GLN A 484 -16.58 -37.09 -2.77
C GLN A 484 -17.42 -35.81 -2.87
N LEU A 485 -17.67 -35.30 -4.09
CA LEU A 485 -18.51 -34.12 -4.32
C LEU A 485 -19.97 -34.34 -3.88
N LEU A 486 -20.53 -35.52 -4.16
CA LEU A 486 -21.84 -35.90 -3.64
C LEU A 486 -21.87 -35.96 -2.10
N GLY A 487 -20.80 -36.45 -1.48
CA GLY A 487 -20.61 -36.42 -0.04
C GLY A 487 -20.64 -35.00 0.54
N VAL A 488 -19.98 -34.04 -0.13
CA VAL A 488 -20.00 -32.62 0.26
C VAL A 488 -21.42 -32.05 0.19
N LEU A 489 -22.12 -32.29 -0.92
CA LEU A 489 -23.47 -31.78 -1.13
C LEU A 489 -24.44 -32.30 -0.07
N ARG A 490 -24.34 -33.58 0.30
CA ARG A 490 -25.14 -34.17 1.39
C ARG A 490 -24.84 -33.56 2.74
N TRP A 491 -23.56 -33.27 3.01
CA TRP A 491 -23.16 -32.66 4.27
C TRP A 491 -23.82 -31.29 4.48
N PHE A 492 -23.95 -30.49 3.41
CA PHE A 492 -24.66 -29.22 3.47
C PHE A 492 -26.19 -29.39 3.56
N LEU A 493 -26.79 -30.30 2.78
CA LEU A 493 -28.23 -30.59 2.86
C LEU A 493 -28.66 -31.04 4.26
N GLY A 494 -27.82 -31.79 4.97
CA GLY A 494 -28.06 -32.19 6.35
C GLY A 494 -27.92 -31.07 7.40
N ARG A 495 -27.52 -29.86 6.99
CA ARG A 495 -27.22 -28.72 7.88
C ARG A 495 -27.69 -27.38 7.30
N PRO A 496 -29.00 -27.21 7.01
CA PRO A 496 -29.53 -25.97 6.44
C PRO A 496 -29.33 -24.76 7.37
N GLN A 497 -29.16 -24.96 8.67
CA GLN A 497 -28.88 -23.90 9.64
C GLN A 497 -27.49 -23.25 9.50
N ASP A 498 -26.52 -23.94 8.87
CA ASP A 498 -25.14 -23.46 8.69
C ASP A 498 -24.92 -22.79 7.31
N GLU A 499 -26.03 -22.52 6.61
CA GLU A 499 -26.01 -22.00 5.26
C GLU A 499 -25.74 -20.48 5.23
N ASP A 500 -24.75 -20.10 4.42
CA ASP A 500 -24.38 -18.72 4.13
C ASP A 500 -23.92 -18.62 2.66
N ALA A 501 -23.55 -17.42 2.21
CA ALA A 501 -23.07 -17.21 0.85
C ALA A 501 -21.85 -18.08 0.46
N VAL A 502 -20.99 -18.44 1.44
CA VAL A 502 -19.83 -19.30 1.20
C VAL A 502 -20.24 -20.76 1.05
N ALA A 503 -21.20 -21.24 1.87
CA ALA A 503 -21.77 -22.58 1.73
C ALA A 503 -22.44 -22.75 0.36
N LEU A 504 -23.24 -21.76 -0.05
CA LEU A 504 -23.93 -21.78 -1.34
C LEU A 504 -22.93 -21.77 -2.50
N GLU A 505 -21.83 -21.02 -2.39
CA GLU A 505 -20.76 -21.05 -3.38
C GLU A 505 -20.12 -22.43 -3.50
N ILE A 506 -19.77 -23.08 -2.38
CA ILE A 506 -19.18 -24.42 -2.37
C ILE A 506 -20.14 -25.43 -3.05
N GLN A 507 -21.42 -25.41 -2.67
CA GLN A 507 -22.43 -26.30 -3.25
C GLN A 507 -22.59 -26.06 -4.76
N THR A 508 -22.60 -24.79 -5.19
CA THR A 508 -22.66 -24.40 -6.60
C THR A 508 -21.43 -24.91 -7.36
N ASP A 509 -20.22 -24.77 -6.80
CA ASP A 509 -18.98 -25.27 -7.40
C ASP A 509 -18.98 -26.80 -7.50
N CYS A 510 -19.47 -27.52 -6.49
CA CYS A 510 -19.61 -28.98 -6.54
C CYS A 510 -20.55 -29.43 -7.66
N LEU A 511 -21.73 -28.81 -7.79
CA LEU A 511 -22.69 -29.12 -8.86
C LEU A 511 -22.11 -28.81 -10.25
N PHE A 512 -21.42 -27.68 -10.38
CA PHE A 512 -20.74 -27.31 -11.62
C PHE A 512 -19.65 -28.32 -12.01
N LEU A 513 -18.82 -28.75 -11.04
CA LEU A 513 -17.81 -29.79 -11.26
C LEU A 513 -18.45 -31.12 -11.69
N LEU A 514 -19.52 -31.56 -11.02
CA LEU A 514 -20.24 -32.78 -11.38
C LEU A 514 -20.78 -32.70 -12.81
N SER A 515 -21.34 -31.55 -13.19
CA SER A 515 -21.85 -31.28 -14.54
C SER A 515 -20.75 -31.47 -15.59
N LEU A 516 -19.61 -30.78 -15.43
CA LEU A 516 -18.49 -30.88 -16.36
C LEU A 516 -17.89 -32.29 -16.46
N LEU A 517 -17.84 -33.01 -15.34
CA LEU A 517 -17.23 -34.34 -15.33
C LEU A 517 -18.14 -35.39 -15.99
N CYS A 518 -19.46 -35.30 -15.81
CA CYS A 518 -20.42 -36.30 -16.30
C CYS A 518 -20.96 -36.00 -17.71
N GLU A 519 -20.79 -34.78 -18.21
CA GLU A 519 -21.31 -34.39 -19.52
C GLU A 519 -20.80 -35.33 -20.63
N GLY A 520 -21.74 -35.92 -21.37
CA GLY A 520 -21.45 -36.81 -22.49
C GLY A 520 -20.86 -38.19 -22.14
N ASP A 521 -20.62 -38.51 -20.87
CA ASP A 521 -19.98 -39.77 -20.44
C ASP A 521 -20.93 -40.66 -19.63
N VAL A 522 -21.43 -41.73 -20.25
CA VAL A 522 -22.41 -42.64 -19.63
C VAL A 522 -21.85 -43.34 -18.38
N HIS A 523 -20.56 -43.70 -18.37
CA HIS A 523 -19.97 -44.40 -17.23
C HIS A 523 -19.91 -43.48 -16.01
N ARG A 524 -19.56 -42.20 -16.20
CA ARG A 524 -19.54 -41.21 -15.11
C ARG A 524 -20.94 -40.89 -14.59
N LYS A 525 -21.95 -40.88 -15.47
CA LYS A 525 -23.37 -40.79 -15.08
C LYS A 525 -23.83 -41.99 -14.26
N GLU A 526 -23.35 -43.20 -14.56
CA GLU A 526 -23.61 -44.38 -13.73
C GLU A 526 -22.92 -44.27 -12.36
N LEU A 527 -21.71 -43.74 -12.30
CA LEU A 527 -21.00 -43.45 -11.03
C LEU A 527 -21.71 -42.37 -10.20
N PHE A 528 -22.34 -41.39 -10.84
CA PHE A 528 -23.20 -40.40 -10.18
C PHE A 528 -24.40 -41.08 -9.49
N GLY A 529 -25.02 -42.04 -10.18
CA GLY A 529 -25.94 -43.00 -9.58
C GLY A 529 -27.25 -42.41 -9.04
N ARG A 530 -28.09 -43.29 -8.46
CA ARG A 530 -29.35 -42.89 -7.78
C ARG A 530 -29.08 -41.91 -6.64
N ASP A 531 -27.99 -42.17 -5.96
CA ASP A 531 -27.36 -41.35 -4.95
C ASP A 531 -27.25 -39.87 -5.32
N GLY A 532 -26.81 -39.55 -6.54
CA GLY A 532 -26.73 -38.19 -7.03
C GLY A 532 -28.09 -37.62 -7.46
N VAL A 533 -28.97 -38.45 -8.03
CA VAL A 533 -30.33 -38.05 -8.41
C VAL A 533 -31.14 -37.59 -7.19
N GLU A 534 -31.05 -38.32 -6.07
CA GLU A 534 -31.72 -37.94 -4.82
C GLU A 534 -31.23 -36.58 -4.29
N VAL A 535 -29.93 -36.32 -4.38
CA VAL A 535 -29.33 -35.03 -4.00
C VAL A 535 -29.90 -33.90 -4.86
N LEU A 536 -29.97 -34.08 -6.19
CA LEU A 536 -30.52 -33.07 -7.10
C LEU A 536 -32.00 -32.79 -6.82
N ILE A 537 -32.80 -33.80 -6.53
CA ILE A 537 -34.22 -33.63 -6.20
C ILE A 537 -34.41 -32.81 -4.93
N GLN A 538 -33.57 -33.01 -3.91
CA GLN A 538 -33.60 -32.19 -2.70
C GLN A 538 -33.29 -30.72 -3.00
N TYR A 539 -32.29 -30.45 -3.84
CA TYR A 539 -31.98 -29.07 -4.28
C TYR A 539 -33.07 -28.44 -5.15
N LEU A 540 -33.71 -29.21 -6.04
CA LEU A 540 -34.86 -28.74 -6.84
C LEU A 540 -36.10 -28.46 -5.99
N SER A 541 -36.19 -29.09 -4.82
CA SER A 541 -37.29 -28.92 -3.85
C SER A 541 -37.06 -27.77 -2.87
N LEU A 542 -36.01 -26.97 -3.05
CA LEU A 542 -35.76 -25.79 -2.22
C LEU A 542 -36.88 -24.75 -2.35
N ASP A 543 -37.14 -24.02 -1.26
CA ASP A 543 -38.18 -23.00 -1.21
C ASP A 543 -37.93 -21.91 -2.27
N ALA A 544 -38.92 -21.71 -3.16
CA ALA A 544 -38.87 -20.71 -4.21
C ALA A 544 -38.67 -19.28 -3.68
N ALA A 545 -39.06 -19.01 -2.43
CA ALA A 545 -38.80 -17.72 -1.78
C ALA A 545 -37.30 -17.44 -1.59
N LEU A 546 -36.48 -18.47 -1.40
CA LEU A 546 -35.03 -18.33 -1.18
C LEU A 546 -34.29 -17.86 -2.44
N VAL A 547 -34.84 -18.11 -3.63
CA VAL A 547 -34.23 -17.70 -4.91
C VAL A 547 -33.99 -16.18 -4.96
N PHE A 548 -34.88 -15.41 -4.34
CA PHE A 548 -34.80 -13.94 -4.30
C PHE A 548 -34.17 -13.38 -3.01
N SER A 549 -33.63 -14.25 -2.14
CA SER A 549 -32.99 -13.85 -0.87
C SER A 549 -31.73 -13.00 -1.03
N GLY A 550 -31.10 -13.01 -2.21
CA GLY A 550 -29.81 -12.36 -2.47
C GLY A 550 -28.59 -13.13 -1.92
N LEU A 551 -28.78 -14.27 -1.26
CA LEU A 551 -27.70 -15.09 -0.69
C LEU A 551 -26.95 -15.94 -1.73
N GLY A 552 -27.53 -16.18 -2.91
CA GLY A 552 -26.92 -16.98 -3.98
C GLY A 552 -27.70 -18.23 -4.41
N HIS A 553 -28.85 -18.49 -3.79
CA HIS A 553 -29.77 -19.59 -4.11
C HIS A 553 -30.18 -19.67 -5.58
N ASN A 554 -30.29 -18.52 -6.26
CA ASN A 554 -30.56 -18.47 -7.69
C ASN A 554 -29.44 -19.14 -8.51
N LYS A 555 -28.17 -18.93 -8.15
CA LYS A 555 -27.03 -19.59 -8.81
C LYS A 555 -27.02 -21.08 -8.50
N LEU A 556 -27.28 -21.43 -7.25
CA LEU A 556 -27.36 -22.83 -6.82
C LEU A 556 -28.41 -23.58 -7.64
N LEU A 557 -29.64 -23.05 -7.74
CA LEU A 557 -30.73 -23.64 -8.51
C LEU A 557 -30.35 -23.83 -9.99
N LEU A 558 -29.75 -22.81 -10.62
CA LEU A 558 -29.30 -22.92 -12.01
C LEU A 558 -28.23 -24.01 -12.18
N SER A 559 -27.26 -24.09 -11.26
CA SER A 559 -26.26 -25.16 -11.26
C SER A 559 -26.86 -26.54 -10.97
N THR A 560 -27.95 -26.64 -10.19
CA THR A 560 -28.69 -27.89 -10.00
C THR A 560 -29.35 -28.34 -11.28
N VAL A 561 -29.99 -27.42 -12.02
CA VAL A 561 -30.63 -27.71 -13.31
C VAL A 561 -29.59 -28.13 -14.35
N ASP A 562 -28.46 -27.43 -14.42
CA ASP A 562 -27.32 -27.79 -15.27
C ASP A 562 -26.79 -29.18 -14.91
N CYS A 563 -26.62 -29.48 -13.63
CA CYS A 563 -26.18 -30.79 -13.16
C CYS A 563 -27.19 -31.90 -13.47
N LEU A 564 -28.50 -31.62 -13.43
CA LEU A 564 -29.53 -32.56 -13.86
C LEU A 564 -29.37 -32.87 -15.36
N TRP A 565 -29.21 -31.83 -16.19
CA TRP A 565 -29.01 -31.99 -17.62
C TRP A 565 -27.76 -32.81 -17.92
N SER A 566 -26.64 -32.46 -17.31
CA SER A 566 -25.34 -33.05 -17.63
C SER A 566 -25.16 -34.44 -17.03
N CYS A 567 -25.66 -34.71 -15.81
CA CYS A 567 -25.45 -35.98 -15.11
C CYS A 567 -26.57 -37.02 -15.31
N VAL A 568 -27.80 -36.61 -15.63
CA VAL A 568 -28.96 -37.52 -15.69
C VAL A 568 -29.42 -37.76 -17.12
N VAL A 569 -29.63 -36.69 -17.90
CA VAL A 569 -30.20 -36.79 -19.25
C VAL A 569 -29.29 -37.60 -20.17
N GLY A 570 -29.87 -38.49 -20.97
CA GLY A 570 -29.13 -39.39 -21.87
C GLY A 570 -28.57 -40.64 -21.18
N CYS A 571 -28.91 -40.89 -19.91
CA CYS A 571 -28.62 -42.16 -19.23
C CYS A 571 -29.93 -42.78 -18.72
N PHE A 572 -30.42 -43.82 -19.42
CA PHE A 572 -31.73 -44.44 -19.16
C PHE A 572 -31.92 -44.86 -17.69
N GLY A 573 -30.88 -45.40 -17.06
CA GLY A 573 -30.91 -45.79 -15.65
C GLY A 573 -31.14 -44.61 -14.70
N MET A 574 -30.53 -43.46 -14.99
CA MET A 574 -30.65 -42.25 -14.18
C MET A 574 -31.96 -41.51 -14.46
N GLU A 575 -32.39 -41.44 -15.73
CA GLU A 575 -33.69 -40.88 -16.11
C GLU A 575 -34.85 -41.62 -15.44
N SER A 576 -34.78 -42.95 -15.43
CA SER A 576 -35.77 -43.80 -14.74
C SER A 576 -35.78 -43.55 -13.23
N ALA A 577 -34.60 -43.38 -12.62
CA ALA A 577 -34.48 -43.07 -11.20
C ALA A 577 -35.05 -41.67 -10.86
N ALA A 578 -34.77 -40.67 -11.70
CA ALA A 578 -35.28 -39.31 -11.51
C ALA A 578 -36.80 -39.25 -11.68
N ALA A 579 -37.34 -39.96 -12.69
CA ALA A 579 -38.78 -40.07 -12.88
C ALA A 579 -39.47 -40.78 -11.72
N ALA A 580 -38.88 -41.87 -11.20
CA ALA A 580 -39.43 -42.58 -10.04
C ALA A 580 -39.44 -41.72 -8.78
N ALA A 581 -38.34 -41.03 -8.50
CA ALA A 581 -38.23 -40.17 -7.32
C ALA A 581 -39.08 -38.89 -7.41
N ALA A 582 -39.36 -38.38 -8.62
CA ALA A 582 -40.34 -37.31 -8.84
C ALA A 582 -41.80 -37.79 -8.71
N ALA A 583 -42.05 -39.08 -8.92
CA ALA A 583 -43.37 -39.70 -8.82
C ALA A 583 -43.75 -40.15 -7.41
N GLU A 584 -42.81 -40.24 -6.47
CA GLU A 584 -43.09 -40.48 -5.05
C GLU A 584 -43.68 -39.22 -4.40
N PRO A 585 -44.98 -39.19 -4.02
CA PRO A 585 -45.52 -38.08 -3.26
C PRO A 585 -44.90 -38.11 -1.85
N GLN A 586 -44.64 -36.93 -1.27
CA GLN A 586 -44.30 -36.75 0.14
C GLN A 586 -45.43 -37.28 1.06
N THR A 587 -45.52 -38.60 1.20
CA THR A 587 -46.53 -39.30 2.01
C THR A 587 -46.33 -39.12 3.52
N HIS A 588 -45.23 -38.48 3.94
CA HIS A 588 -44.98 -38.15 5.34
C HIS A 588 -45.63 -36.84 5.82
N ALA A 589 -45.99 -35.91 4.92
CA ALA A 589 -46.63 -34.65 5.32
C ALA A 589 -48.13 -34.82 5.66
N ASP A 590 -48.82 -35.75 5.00
CA ASP A 590 -50.24 -36.01 5.25
C ASP A 590 -50.49 -36.90 6.48
N ALA A 591 -49.55 -37.78 6.84
CA ALA A 591 -49.68 -38.61 8.04
C ALA A 591 -49.63 -37.77 9.35
N ALA A 592 -48.93 -36.63 9.34
CA ALA A 592 -48.89 -35.71 10.48
C ALA A 592 -50.17 -34.84 10.58
N ARG A 593 -50.78 -34.46 9.45
CA ARG A 593 -52.05 -33.71 9.43
C ARG A 593 -53.25 -34.56 9.82
N VAL A 594 -53.26 -35.85 9.47
CA VAL A 594 -54.35 -36.77 9.86
C VAL A 594 -54.29 -37.13 11.36
N ARG A 595 -53.11 -37.16 11.99
CA ARG A 595 -53.00 -37.37 13.45
C ARG A 595 -53.37 -36.14 14.29
N ALA A 596 -53.26 -34.93 13.75
CA ALA A 596 -53.68 -33.70 14.45
C ALA A 596 -55.19 -33.42 14.32
N ALA A 597 -55.87 -33.97 13.32
CA ALA A 597 -57.31 -33.83 13.11
C ALA A 597 -58.17 -34.88 13.84
N GLY A 598 -57.53 -35.89 14.48
CA GLY A 598 -58.20 -36.95 15.25
C GLY A 598 -58.22 -36.74 16.77
N ALA A 599 -57.84 -35.56 17.25
CA ALA A 599 -57.90 -35.18 18.65
C ALA A 599 -58.60 -33.82 18.81
N VAL A 600 -59.90 -33.80 18.48
CA VAL A 600 -60.89 -32.82 18.95
C VAL A 600 -62.12 -33.58 19.39
#